data_AF-A0A3A9ST94-F1
#
_entry.id   AF-A0A3A9ST94-F1
#
_cell.length_a   1.000
_cell.length_b   1.000
_cell.length_c   1.000
_cell.angle_alpha   90.00
_cell.angle_beta   90.00
_cell.angle_gamma   90.00
#
_symmetry.space_group_name_H-M   'P 1'
#
loop_
_entity.id
_entity.type
_entity.pdbx_description
1 polymer ?
#
loop_
_entity_poly.entity_id
_entity_poly.type
_entity_poly.pdbx_seq_one_letter_code
_entity_poly.pdbx_strand_id
1 'polypeptide(L)'
;MKKIDKYISYAPIIYGLYLPFNFYVHIFEAYTGRFSPIAMNILDFIRIFVIAAFSYYLIKSYAVLEYEKNNEYGLKEYDPAKLLMIFAGVSFLELIYNIAMSGSYMPGSNENVNIIICVFLIIQYILETIVFLIISGRYNGGIMFGWIAANLVLIVVTVRTAMDPYEGFGFGVILLLFVVRHVCKAWIIYEHTKNDPEFKLRLIPFSKKDK
;
A
#
# COMPACT_ATOMS: atom_id res chain seq x y z
N MET A 1 -0.93 -19.64 -20.17
CA MET A 1 -0.19 -18.57 -19.47
C MET A 1 -0.63 -17.15 -19.86
N LYS A 2 -0.87 -16.82 -21.14
CA LYS A 2 -1.32 -15.47 -21.61
C LYS A 2 -2.47 -14.79 -20.82
N LYS A 3 -3.43 -15.56 -20.26
CA LYS A 3 -4.56 -15.00 -19.50
C LYS A 3 -4.14 -14.46 -18.12
N ILE A 4 -3.27 -15.19 -17.41
CA ILE A 4 -2.80 -14.81 -16.08
C ILE A 4 -1.97 -13.52 -16.17
N ASP A 5 -1.11 -13.43 -17.19
CA ASP A 5 -0.30 -12.24 -17.44
C ASP A 5 -1.17 -10.99 -17.67
N LYS A 6 -2.31 -11.13 -18.36
CA LYS A 6 -3.29 -10.04 -18.56
C LYS A 6 -3.92 -9.56 -17.25
N TYR A 7 -4.22 -10.45 -16.31
CA TYR A 7 -4.80 -10.03 -15.03
C TYR A 7 -3.78 -9.34 -14.13
N ILE A 8 -2.53 -9.79 -14.19
CA ILE A 8 -1.43 -9.23 -13.39
C ILE A 8 -1.08 -7.80 -13.81
N SER A 9 -1.29 -7.41 -15.07
CA SER A 9 -1.13 -6.00 -15.48
C SER A 9 -2.13 -5.04 -14.84
N TYR A 10 -3.22 -5.53 -14.23
CA TYR A 10 -4.15 -4.69 -13.45
C TYR A 10 -3.77 -4.61 -11.97
N ALA A 11 -2.82 -5.42 -11.48
CA ALA A 11 -2.42 -5.42 -10.09
C ALA A 11 -1.99 -4.04 -9.55
N PRO A 12 -1.27 -3.19 -10.32
CA PRO A 12 -0.92 -1.83 -9.87
C PRO A 12 -2.17 -0.97 -9.60
N ILE A 13 -3.16 -1.02 -10.49
CA ILE A 13 -4.41 -0.25 -10.37
C ILE A 13 -5.21 -0.77 -9.17
N ILE A 14 -5.34 -2.09 -9.04
CA ILE A 14 -6.04 -2.71 -7.91
C ILE A 14 -5.35 -2.33 -6.60
N TYR A 15 -4.02 -2.38 -6.52
CA TYR A 15 -3.26 -1.96 -5.33
C TYR A 15 -3.47 -0.49 -4.98
N GLY A 16 -3.43 0.39 -5.99
CA GLY A 16 -3.62 1.83 -5.81
C GLY A 16 -5.00 2.21 -5.29
N LEU A 17 -6.06 1.49 -5.68
CA LEU A 17 -7.44 1.76 -5.30
C LEU A 17 -7.91 0.98 -4.06
N TYR A 18 -7.49 -0.28 -3.93
CA TYR A 18 -7.97 -1.18 -2.89
C TYR A 18 -7.45 -0.81 -1.51
N LEU A 19 -6.17 -0.48 -1.38
CA LEU A 19 -5.60 -0.13 -0.07
C LEU A 19 -6.25 1.10 0.58
N PRO A 20 -6.45 2.24 -0.14
CA PRO A 20 -7.22 3.34 0.40
C PRO A 20 -8.64 2.93 0.78
N PHE A 21 -9.32 2.17 -0.09
CA PHE A 21 -10.67 1.70 0.18
C PHE A 21 -10.75 0.87 1.46
N ASN A 22 -9.88 -0.13 1.61
CA ASN A 22 -9.78 -0.96 2.82
C ASN A 22 -9.55 -0.10 4.07
N PHE A 23 -8.63 0.87 4.01
CA PHE A 23 -8.36 1.80 5.11
C PHE A 23 -9.60 2.64 5.50
N TYR A 24 -10.31 3.21 4.53
CA TYR A 24 -11.52 4.00 4.83
C TYR A 24 -12.67 3.16 5.37
N VAL A 25 -12.81 1.92 4.91
CA VAL A 25 -13.81 0.99 5.46
C VAL A 25 -13.50 0.69 6.92
N HIS A 26 -12.23 0.46 7.28
CA HIS A 26 -11.80 0.30 8.67
C HIS A 26 -12.06 1.54 9.54
N ILE A 27 -11.78 2.76 9.03
CA ILE A 27 -12.13 3.99 9.77
C ILE A 27 -13.65 4.11 9.98
N PHE A 28 -14.42 3.82 8.94
CA PHE A 28 -15.88 3.93 9.01
C PHE A 28 -16.48 2.87 9.93
N GLU A 29 -15.92 1.67 9.95
CA GLU A 29 -16.24 0.61 10.91
C GLU A 29 -15.92 1.05 12.34
N ALA A 30 -14.72 1.56 12.61
CA ALA A 30 -14.34 2.08 13.92
C ALA A 30 -15.25 3.22 14.41
N TYR A 31 -15.76 4.06 13.50
CA TYR A 31 -16.67 5.16 13.84
C TYR A 31 -18.11 4.70 14.08
N THR A 32 -18.62 3.78 13.26
CA THR A 32 -20.04 3.39 13.29
C THR A 32 -20.32 2.14 14.12
N GLY A 33 -19.34 1.26 14.29
CA GLY A 33 -19.49 -0.07 14.89
C GLY A 33 -20.45 -1.00 14.13
N ARG A 34 -20.76 -0.71 12.86
CA ARG A 34 -21.85 -1.37 12.12
C ARG A 34 -21.42 -2.54 11.23
N PHE A 35 -20.13 -2.77 11.04
CA PHE A 35 -19.68 -3.89 10.21
C PHE A 35 -19.52 -5.17 11.03
N SER A 36 -19.83 -6.29 10.38
CA SER A 36 -19.52 -7.59 10.95
C SER A 36 -18.00 -7.80 11.01
N PRO A 37 -17.46 -8.30 12.14
CA PRO A 37 -16.03 -8.66 12.23
C PRO A 37 -15.57 -9.62 11.13
N ILE A 38 -16.47 -10.50 10.66
CA ILE A 38 -16.20 -11.44 9.55
C ILE A 38 -15.94 -10.67 8.25
N ALA A 39 -16.72 -9.62 7.98
CA ALA A 39 -16.53 -8.80 6.78
C ALA A 39 -15.18 -8.07 6.82
N MET A 40 -14.76 -7.57 7.98
CA MET A 40 -13.47 -6.90 8.15
C MET A 40 -12.30 -7.87 7.93
N ASN A 41 -12.40 -9.08 8.47
CA ASN A 41 -11.40 -10.13 8.23
C ASN A 41 -11.27 -10.51 6.75
N ILE A 42 -12.39 -10.57 6.01
CA ILE A 42 -12.37 -10.83 4.56
C ILE A 42 -11.64 -9.71 3.83
N LEU A 43 -11.89 -8.44 4.20
CA LEU A 43 -11.21 -7.30 3.60
C LEU A 43 -9.69 -7.33 3.87
N ASP A 44 -9.29 -7.72 5.07
CA ASP A 44 -7.86 -7.87 5.41
C ASP A 44 -7.21 -9.05 4.68
N PHE A 45 -7.95 -10.13 4.48
CA PHE A 45 -7.50 -11.24 3.65
C PHE A 45 -7.27 -10.79 2.21
N ILE A 46 -8.24 -10.10 1.60
CA ILE A 46 -8.12 -9.56 0.24
C ILE A 46 -6.95 -8.56 0.15
N ARG A 47 -6.73 -7.73 1.17
CA ARG A 47 -5.59 -6.81 1.26
C ARG A 47 -4.26 -7.54 1.07
N ILE A 48 -4.08 -8.67 1.74
CA ILE A 48 -2.86 -9.48 1.64
C ILE A 48 -2.67 -9.98 0.21
N PHE A 49 -3.72 -10.48 -0.45
CA PHE A 49 -3.63 -10.89 -1.87
C PHE A 49 -3.29 -9.74 -2.80
N VAL A 50 -3.85 -8.55 -2.57
CA VAL A 50 -3.57 -7.38 -3.39
C VAL A 50 -2.11 -6.96 -3.26
N ILE A 51 -1.56 -6.94 -2.04
CA ILE A 51 -0.14 -6.64 -1.80
C ILE A 51 0.75 -7.70 -2.47
N ALA A 52 0.43 -8.99 -2.30
CA ALA A 52 1.18 -10.09 -2.91
C ALA A 52 1.13 -10.06 -4.45
N ALA A 53 -0.02 -9.77 -5.04
CA ALA A 53 -0.19 -9.64 -6.49
C ALA A 53 0.63 -8.46 -7.05
N PHE A 54 0.66 -7.33 -6.33
CA PHE A 54 1.48 -6.19 -6.72
C PHE A 54 2.98 -6.47 -6.55
N SER A 55 3.38 -7.16 -5.48
CA SER A 55 4.75 -7.65 -5.31
C SER A 55 5.16 -8.51 -6.51
N TYR A 56 4.33 -9.49 -6.91
CA TYR A 56 4.60 -10.34 -8.07
C TYR A 56 4.68 -9.54 -9.38
N TYR A 57 3.83 -8.53 -9.56
CA TYR A 57 3.93 -7.59 -10.70
C TYR A 57 5.31 -6.91 -10.72
N LEU A 58 5.76 -6.35 -9.58
CA LEU A 58 7.08 -5.71 -9.51
C LEU A 58 8.21 -6.70 -9.81
N ILE A 59 8.15 -7.96 -9.37
CA ILE A 59 9.17 -8.97 -9.73
C ILE A 59 9.29 -9.08 -11.26
N LYS A 60 8.16 -9.16 -11.97
CA LYS A 60 8.16 -9.26 -13.44
C LYS A 60 8.70 -8.00 -14.10
N SER A 61 8.18 -6.84 -13.71
CA SER A 61 8.61 -5.55 -14.26
C SER A 61 10.09 -5.29 -14.03
N TYR A 62 10.60 -5.64 -12.85
CA TYR A 62 11.99 -5.44 -12.50
C TYR A 62 12.91 -6.49 -13.12
N ALA A 63 12.49 -7.75 -13.26
CA ALA A 63 13.29 -8.77 -13.96
C ALA A 63 13.54 -8.41 -15.43
N VAL A 64 12.57 -7.77 -16.09
CA VAL A 64 12.74 -7.24 -17.46
C VAL A 64 13.74 -6.09 -17.49
N LEU A 65 13.64 -5.15 -16.55
CA LEU A 65 14.56 -4.01 -16.43
C LEU A 65 15.98 -4.43 -16.00
N GLU A 66 16.12 -5.46 -15.16
CA GLU A 66 17.41 -6.01 -14.74
C GLU A 66 18.12 -6.73 -15.88
N TYR A 67 17.37 -7.37 -16.79
CA TYR A 67 17.93 -7.94 -18.02
C TYR A 67 18.53 -6.86 -18.94
N GLU A 68 17.91 -5.68 -19.01
CA GLU A 68 18.44 -4.53 -19.76
C GLU A 68 19.62 -3.84 -19.03
N LYS A 69 19.59 -3.79 -17.69
CA LYS A 69 20.54 -3.01 -16.88
C LYS A 69 21.77 -3.79 -16.37
N ASN A 70 21.72 -5.13 -16.35
CA ASN A 70 22.87 -5.99 -16.04
C ASN A 70 23.96 -5.96 -17.13
N ASN A 71 23.77 -5.18 -18.21
CA ASN A 71 24.84 -4.78 -19.11
C ASN A 71 25.59 -3.51 -18.68
N GLU A 72 25.26 -2.85 -17.55
CA GLU A 72 25.97 -1.61 -17.21
C GLU A 72 26.28 -1.36 -15.73
N TYR A 73 25.39 -1.54 -14.74
CA TYR A 73 25.75 -1.15 -13.36
C TYR A 73 25.08 -2.00 -12.26
N GLY A 74 25.90 -2.79 -11.55
CA GLY A 74 25.51 -3.70 -10.47
C GLY A 74 25.08 -2.99 -9.18
N LEU A 75 23.87 -2.43 -9.16
CA LEU A 75 23.22 -1.90 -7.96
C LEU A 75 22.27 -2.95 -7.36
N LYS A 76 22.81 -3.84 -6.51
CA LYS A 76 22.02 -4.63 -5.55
C LYS A 76 21.67 -3.77 -4.33
N GLU A 77 20.71 -2.86 -4.46
CA GLU A 77 20.19 -2.16 -3.29
C GLU A 77 18.66 -2.25 -3.28
N TYR A 78 18.15 -3.15 -2.43
CA TYR A 78 16.76 -3.37 -2.05
C TYR A 78 15.73 -3.60 -3.17
N ASP A 79 15.33 -4.87 -3.30
CA ASP A 79 14.24 -5.29 -4.19
C ASP A 79 12.86 -4.88 -3.59
N PRO A 80 12.13 -3.94 -4.22
CA PRO A 80 10.84 -3.46 -3.70
C PRO A 80 9.79 -4.56 -3.65
N ALA A 81 9.90 -5.59 -4.48
CA ALA A 81 8.98 -6.73 -4.44
C ALA A 81 9.16 -7.54 -3.16
N LYS A 82 10.40 -7.77 -2.71
CA LYS A 82 10.68 -8.48 -1.45
C LYS A 82 10.13 -7.71 -0.26
N LEU A 83 10.30 -6.39 -0.24
CA LEU A 83 9.76 -5.53 0.81
C LEU A 83 8.22 -5.57 0.85
N LEU A 84 7.54 -5.56 -0.30
CA LEU A 84 6.09 -5.76 -0.37
C LEU A 84 5.65 -7.15 0.09
N MET A 85 6.44 -8.19 -0.19
CA MET A 85 6.13 -9.55 0.29
C MET A 85 6.25 -9.64 1.81
N ILE A 86 7.27 -9.00 2.40
CA ILE A 86 7.39 -8.85 3.85
C ILE A 86 6.18 -8.07 4.40
N PHE A 87 5.77 -6.99 3.74
CA PHE A 87 4.57 -6.23 4.11
C PHE A 87 3.32 -7.14 4.10
N ALA A 88 3.09 -7.93 3.05
CA ALA A 88 1.99 -8.88 3.01
C ALA A 88 2.03 -9.88 4.18
N GLY A 89 3.23 -10.37 4.54
CA GLY A 89 3.43 -11.25 5.70
C GLY A 89 3.11 -10.57 7.03
N VAL A 90 3.53 -9.32 7.22
CA VAL A 90 3.19 -8.52 8.42
C VAL A 90 1.68 -8.31 8.51
N SER A 91 1.01 -7.99 7.40
CA SER A 91 -0.46 -7.85 7.37
C SER A 91 -1.20 -9.17 7.64
N PHE A 92 -0.61 -10.32 7.28
CA PHE A 92 -1.15 -11.63 7.63
C PHE A 92 -0.99 -11.95 9.12
N LEU A 93 0.14 -11.60 9.72
CA LEU A 93 0.34 -11.73 11.16
C LEU A 93 -0.63 -10.85 11.97
N GLU A 94 -0.86 -9.62 11.51
CA GLU A 94 -1.88 -8.73 12.08
C GLU A 94 -3.27 -9.36 12.01
N LEU A 95 -3.65 -9.96 10.88
CA LEU A 95 -4.94 -10.65 10.74
C LEU A 95 -5.07 -11.82 11.72
N ILE A 96 -4.04 -12.68 11.82
CA ILE A 96 -4.03 -13.80 12.78
C ILE A 96 -4.18 -13.27 14.21
N TYR A 97 -3.44 -12.21 14.55
CA TYR A 97 -3.50 -11.59 15.86
C TYR A 97 -4.90 -11.05 16.17
N ASN A 98 -5.52 -10.32 15.24
CA ASN A 98 -6.88 -9.80 15.39
C ASN A 98 -7.91 -10.92 15.57
N ILE A 99 -7.80 -12.02 14.81
CA ILE A 99 -8.68 -13.19 14.97
C ILE A 99 -8.49 -13.84 16.34
N ALA A 100 -7.25 -14.07 16.78
CA ALA A 100 -6.96 -14.69 18.07
C ALA A 100 -7.47 -13.84 19.24
N MET A 101 -7.31 -12.52 19.16
CA MET A 101 -7.79 -11.60 20.18
C MET A 101 -9.30 -11.35 20.12
N SER A 102 -9.96 -11.57 18.98
CA SER A 102 -11.42 -11.41 18.82
C SER A 102 -12.27 -12.31 19.73
N GLY A 103 -11.76 -13.47 20.13
CA GLY A 103 -12.41 -14.36 21.11
C GLY A 103 -12.14 -14.00 22.57
N SER A 104 -11.23 -13.06 22.83
CA SER A 104 -10.66 -12.74 24.15
C SER A 104 -11.11 -11.39 24.70
N TYR A 105 -12.09 -10.73 24.07
CA TYR A 105 -12.63 -9.41 24.46
C TYR A 105 -13.38 -9.49 25.81
N MET A 106 -12.61 -9.64 26.89
CA MET A 106 -13.03 -9.32 28.24
C MET A 106 -12.77 -7.82 28.49
N PRO A 107 -13.72 -7.09 29.09
CA PRO A 107 -13.54 -5.67 29.39
C PRO A 107 -12.44 -5.51 30.45
N GLY A 108 -11.28 -4.97 30.05
CA GLY A 108 -10.19 -4.59 30.96
C GLY A 108 -8.75 -4.96 30.55
N SER A 109 -8.52 -5.69 29.45
CA SER A 109 -7.18 -6.23 29.09
C SER A 109 -6.44 -5.48 27.95
N ASN A 110 -6.89 -4.29 27.56
CA ASN A 110 -6.74 -3.80 26.18
C ASN A 110 -5.50 -2.94 25.83
N GLU A 111 -4.67 -2.51 26.78
CA GLU A 111 -3.52 -1.63 26.45
C GLU A 111 -2.44 -2.36 25.65
N ASN A 112 -2.09 -3.58 26.04
CA ASN A 112 -1.08 -4.39 25.34
C ASN A 112 -1.52 -4.74 23.90
N VAL A 113 -2.82 -4.96 23.69
CA VAL A 113 -3.41 -5.24 22.37
C VAL A 113 -3.26 -4.05 21.46
N ASN A 114 -3.60 -2.86 21.96
CA ASN A 114 -3.45 -1.61 21.22
C ASN A 114 -1.99 -1.32 20.88
N ILE A 115 -1.05 -1.59 21.81
CA ILE A 115 0.39 -1.43 21.55
C ILE A 115 0.85 -2.35 20.41
N ILE A 116 0.46 -3.62 20.41
CA ILE A 116 0.86 -4.59 19.38
C ILE A 116 0.30 -4.19 18.00
N ILE A 117 -0.98 -3.78 17.94
CA ILE A 117 -1.60 -3.29 16.70
C ILE A 117 -0.87 -2.04 16.19
N CYS A 118 -0.55 -1.09 17.08
CA CYS A 118 0.24 0.10 16.72
C CYS A 118 1.61 -0.26 16.15
N VAL A 119 2.30 -1.26 16.71
CA VAL A 119 3.60 -1.73 16.19
C VAL A 119 3.45 -2.29 14.77
N PHE A 120 2.41 -3.10 14.51
CA PHE A 120 2.15 -3.60 13.16
C PHE A 120 1.91 -2.45 12.17
N LEU A 121 1.08 -1.48 12.53
CA LEU A 121 0.80 -0.31 11.68
C LEU A 121 2.06 0.50 11.38
N ILE A 122 2.93 0.72 12.37
CA ILE A 122 4.20 1.44 12.18
C ILE A 122 5.12 0.68 11.22
N ILE A 123 5.28 -0.64 11.42
CA ILE A 123 6.12 -1.48 10.53
C ILE A 123 5.57 -1.43 9.10
N GLN A 124 4.26 -1.60 8.93
CA GLN A 124 3.60 -1.54 7.62
C GLN A 124 3.82 -0.18 6.95
N TYR A 125 3.67 0.91 7.70
CA TYR A 125 3.91 2.26 7.20
C TYR A 125 5.36 2.48 6.75
N ILE A 126 6.34 2.00 7.53
CA ILE A 126 7.77 2.10 7.18
C ILE A 126 8.08 1.28 5.92
N LEU A 127 7.62 0.03 5.84
CA LEU A 127 7.83 -0.84 4.69
C LEU A 127 7.22 -0.24 3.42
N GLU A 128 5.96 0.22 3.51
CA GLU A 128 5.31 0.89 2.38
C GLU A 128 6.09 2.14 1.98
N THR A 129 6.56 2.93 2.94
CA THR A 129 7.31 4.16 2.66
C THR A 129 8.61 3.87 1.90
N ILE A 130 9.40 2.89 2.35
CA ILE A 130 10.66 2.51 1.69
C ILE A 130 10.40 2.02 0.26
N VAL A 131 9.38 1.17 0.06
CA VAL A 131 9.00 0.67 -1.27
C VAL A 131 8.68 1.83 -2.21
N PHE A 132 7.86 2.79 -1.78
CA PHE A 132 7.46 3.91 -2.63
C PHE A 132 8.58 4.92 -2.87
N LEU A 133 9.54 5.07 -1.96
CA LEU A 133 10.78 5.82 -2.24
C LEU A 133 11.60 5.16 -3.34
N ILE A 134 11.78 3.84 -3.30
CA ILE A 134 12.55 3.10 -4.33
C ILE A 134 11.85 3.15 -5.70
N ILE A 135 10.52 3.01 -5.73
CA ILE A 135 9.73 3.09 -6.97
C ILE A 135 9.76 4.53 -7.51
N SER A 136 9.53 5.53 -6.67
CA SER A 136 9.43 6.93 -7.09
C SER A 136 10.76 7.58 -7.45
N GLY A 137 11.88 7.14 -6.87
CA GLY A 137 13.23 7.61 -7.24
C GLY A 137 13.61 7.38 -8.71
N ARG A 138 12.79 6.63 -9.45
CA ARG A 138 12.93 6.38 -10.90
C ARG A 138 12.13 7.36 -11.76
N TYR A 139 11.33 8.26 -11.16
CA TYR A 139 10.38 9.15 -11.84
C TYR A 139 10.54 10.62 -11.40
N ASN A 140 9.90 11.53 -12.12
CA ASN A 140 10.07 12.97 -12.03
C ASN A 140 9.89 13.53 -10.59
N GLY A 141 10.84 14.35 -10.11
CA GLY A 141 11.03 14.66 -8.69
C GLY A 141 9.89 15.42 -7.98
N GLY A 142 8.99 16.07 -8.72
CA GLY A 142 7.88 16.85 -8.13
C GLY A 142 6.85 15.98 -7.39
N ILE A 143 6.52 14.80 -7.91
CA ILE A 143 5.54 13.89 -7.29
C ILE A 143 6.14 13.22 -6.05
N MET A 144 7.43 12.86 -6.12
CA MET A 144 8.19 12.33 -4.97
C MET A 144 8.23 13.35 -3.84
N PHE A 145 8.52 14.62 -4.15
CA PHE A 145 8.52 15.71 -3.16
C PHE A 145 7.15 15.88 -2.50
N GLY A 146 6.06 15.92 -3.29
CA GLY A 146 4.70 16.04 -2.76
C GLY A 146 4.30 14.86 -1.85
N TRP A 147 4.70 13.65 -2.21
CA TRP A 147 4.45 12.46 -1.39
C TRP A 147 5.27 12.47 -0.09
N ILE A 148 6.55 12.85 -0.13
CA ILE A 148 7.39 12.98 1.07
C ILE A 148 6.81 14.06 2.00
N ALA A 149 6.42 15.22 1.45
CA ALA A 149 5.82 16.31 2.21
C ALA A 149 4.51 15.85 2.88
N ALA A 150 3.64 15.13 2.17
CA ALA A 150 2.40 14.60 2.75
C ALA A 150 2.65 13.66 3.94
N ASN A 151 3.64 12.75 3.84
CA ASN A 151 4.00 11.85 4.95
C ASN A 151 4.58 12.62 6.15
N LEU A 152 5.43 13.63 5.90
CA LEU A 152 5.99 14.48 6.96
C LEU A 152 4.90 15.26 7.70
N VAL A 153 3.99 15.90 6.97
CA VAL A 153 2.87 16.65 7.57
C VAL A 153 1.95 15.70 8.34
N LEU A 154 1.68 14.51 7.82
CA LEU A 154 0.88 13.50 8.50
C LEU A 154 1.48 13.09 9.85
N ILE A 155 2.80 12.87 9.90
CA ILE A 155 3.51 12.58 11.16
C ILE A 155 3.36 13.74 12.15
N VAL A 156 3.64 14.97 11.71
CA VAL A 156 3.57 16.17 12.58
C VAL A 156 2.17 16.38 13.14
N VAL A 157 1.14 16.31 12.30
CA VAL A 157 -0.26 16.47 12.72
C VAL A 157 -0.70 15.34 13.64
N THR A 158 -0.27 14.10 13.38
CA THR A 158 -0.59 12.95 14.25
C THR A 158 0.04 13.11 15.63
N VAL A 159 1.32 13.48 15.71
CA VAL A 159 2.01 13.72 16.99
C VAL A 159 1.34 14.87 17.75
N ARG A 160 1.02 15.98 17.08
CA ARG A 160 0.33 17.11 17.71
C ARG A 160 -1.04 16.70 18.25
N THR A 161 -1.82 15.96 17.47
CA THR A 161 -3.15 15.48 17.89
C THR A 161 -3.06 14.52 19.08
N ALA A 162 -2.00 13.71 19.17
CA ALA A 162 -1.77 12.85 20.32
C ALA A 162 -1.36 13.63 21.57
N MET A 163 -0.66 14.76 21.43
CA MET A 163 -0.27 15.63 22.55
C MET A 163 -1.42 16.50 23.06
N ASP A 164 -2.35 16.90 22.19
CA ASP A 164 -3.51 17.71 22.56
C ASP A 164 -4.81 17.16 21.94
N PRO A 165 -5.39 16.09 22.54
CA PRO A 165 -6.53 15.37 21.96
C PRO A 165 -7.84 16.16 21.98
N TYR A 166 -7.91 17.29 22.70
CA TYR A 166 -9.15 18.06 22.88
C TYR A 166 -9.41 19.09 21.77
N GLU A 167 -8.44 19.36 20.88
CA GLU A 167 -8.60 20.37 19.82
C GLU A 167 -9.56 19.97 18.68
N GLY A 168 -9.99 18.70 18.56
CA GLY A 168 -11.03 18.21 17.62
C GLY A 168 -10.73 18.34 16.11
N PHE A 169 -9.85 19.25 15.73
CA PHE A 169 -9.45 19.61 14.37
C PHE A 169 -8.48 18.59 13.75
N GLY A 170 -7.71 17.88 14.59
CA GLY A 170 -6.65 16.97 14.16
C GLY A 170 -7.13 15.82 13.30
N PHE A 171 -8.27 15.20 13.65
CA PHE A 171 -8.74 14.00 12.96
C PHE A 171 -9.15 14.25 11.50
N GLY A 172 -9.88 15.34 11.23
CA GLY A 172 -10.28 15.70 9.86
C GLY A 172 -9.09 16.02 8.96
N VAL A 173 -8.08 16.69 9.49
CA VAL A 173 -6.83 16.98 8.78
C VAL A 173 -6.04 15.70 8.51
N ILE A 174 -5.96 14.78 9.48
CA ILE A 174 -5.32 13.46 9.29
C ILE A 174 -6.00 12.70 8.16
N LEU A 175 -7.34 12.64 8.13
CA LEU A 175 -8.08 11.98 7.05
C LEU A 175 -7.78 12.60 5.68
N LEU A 176 -7.79 13.93 5.59
CA LEU A 176 -7.46 14.64 4.34
C LEU A 176 -6.04 14.32 3.88
N LEU A 177 -5.06 14.28 4.78
CA LEU A 177 -3.67 13.94 4.47
C LEU A 177 -3.52 12.49 4.02
N PHE A 178 -4.29 11.55 4.58
CA PHE A 178 -4.36 10.18 4.08
C PHE A 178 -4.90 10.14 2.64
N VAL A 179 -5.95 10.90 2.31
CA VAL A 179 -6.45 11.03 0.93
C VAL A 179 -5.34 11.49 0.00
N VAL A 180 -4.67 12.60 0.34
CA VAL A 180 -3.58 13.16 -0.47
C VAL A 180 -2.45 12.13 -0.66
N ARG A 181 -2.01 11.48 0.42
CA ARG A 181 -0.99 10.42 0.38
C ARG A 181 -1.38 9.29 -0.57
N HIS A 182 -2.63 8.84 -0.51
CA HIS A 182 -3.15 7.78 -1.36
C HIS A 182 -3.26 8.20 -2.84
N VAL A 183 -3.64 9.45 -3.12
CA VAL A 183 -3.65 10.00 -4.49
C VAL A 183 -2.23 10.07 -5.05
N CYS A 184 -1.27 10.60 -4.29
CA CYS A 184 0.14 10.63 -4.69
C CYS A 184 0.67 9.21 -4.94
N LYS A 185 0.31 8.24 -4.09
CA LYS A 185 0.66 6.83 -4.28
C LYS A 185 0.11 6.26 -5.59
N ALA A 186 -1.18 6.46 -5.85
CA ALA A 186 -1.82 6.03 -7.09
C ALA A 186 -1.14 6.67 -8.32
N TRP A 187 -0.72 7.93 -8.22
CA TRP A 187 0.05 8.60 -9.28
C TRP A 187 1.42 7.97 -9.50
N ILE A 188 2.19 7.70 -8.43
CA ILE A 188 3.50 7.03 -8.53
C ILE A 188 3.35 5.68 -9.21
N ILE A 189 2.31 4.91 -8.84
CA ILE A 189 2.01 3.63 -9.46
C ILE A 189 1.67 3.81 -10.95
N TYR A 190 0.82 4.79 -11.27
CA TYR A 190 0.44 5.06 -12.66
C TYR A 190 1.66 5.43 -13.53
N GLU A 191 2.53 6.33 -13.05
CA GLU A 191 3.76 6.69 -13.76
C GLU A 191 4.70 5.48 -13.88
N HIS A 192 4.78 4.64 -12.85
CA HIS A 192 5.56 3.41 -12.91
C HIS A 192 5.05 2.47 -14.00
N THR A 193 3.76 2.17 -13.98
CA THR A 193 3.11 1.27 -14.94
C THR A 193 3.13 1.85 -16.36
N LYS A 194 2.94 3.16 -16.54
CA LYS A 194 3.00 3.83 -17.86
C LYS A 194 4.38 3.72 -18.53
N ASN A 195 5.44 3.77 -17.73
CA ASN A 195 6.81 3.71 -18.22
C ASN A 195 7.36 2.29 -18.32
N ASP A 196 6.61 1.28 -17.86
CA ASP A 196 6.94 -0.13 -17.97
C ASP A 196 6.79 -0.63 -19.43
N PRO A 197 7.86 -1.17 -20.06
CA PRO A 197 7.82 -1.67 -21.43
C PRO A 197 6.82 -2.83 -21.64
N GLU A 198 6.60 -3.71 -20.65
CA GLU A 198 5.58 -4.77 -20.77
C GLU A 198 4.17 -4.18 -20.83
N PHE A 199 3.91 -3.10 -20.09
CA PHE A 199 2.62 -2.44 -20.08
C PHE A 199 2.37 -1.64 -21.36
N LYS A 200 3.40 -0.95 -21.88
CA LYS A 200 3.33 -0.29 -23.20
C LYS A 200 3.00 -1.27 -24.32
N LEU A 201 3.63 -2.45 -24.34
CA LEU A 201 3.36 -3.50 -25.34
C LEU A 201 1.93 -4.07 -25.26
N ARG A 202 1.30 -4.04 -24.09
CA ARG A 202 -0.05 -4.57 -23.87
C ARG A 202 -1.15 -3.51 -23.96
N LEU A 203 -0.80 -2.23 -23.88
CA LEU A 203 -1.69 -1.09 -24.11
C LEU A 203 -1.75 -0.63 -25.57
N ILE A 204 -0.90 -1.13 -26.48
CA ILE A 204 -1.13 -0.94 -27.92
C ILE A 204 -2.49 -1.60 -28.20
N PRO A 205 -3.53 -0.80 -28.47
CA PRO A 205 -4.85 -1.36 -28.65
C PRO A 205 -4.82 -2.23 -29.90
N PHE A 206 -5.71 -3.22 -29.92
CA PHE A 206 -6.21 -3.94 -31.09
C PHE A 206 -6.80 -3.01 -32.20
N SER A 207 -6.29 -1.79 -32.35
CA SER A 207 -6.67 -0.77 -33.34
C SER A 207 -6.01 -0.97 -34.69
N LYS A 208 -5.06 -1.91 -34.84
CA LYS A 208 -4.66 -2.41 -36.15
C LYS A 208 -5.17 -3.84 -36.29
N LYS A 209 -6.48 -3.97 -36.46
CA LYS A 209 -6.96 -4.96 -37.42
C LYS A 209 -6.54 -4.40 -38.78
N ASP A 210 -5.43 -4.95 -39.28
CA ASP A 210 -5.07 -4.83 -40.69
C ASP A 210 -6.32 -5.14 -41.52
N LYS A 211 -6.76 -4.14 -42.27
CA LYS A 211 -7.63 -4.30 -43.44
C LYS A 211 -6.74 -4.10 -44.66
#